data_AF-J3GCI6-F1
#
_entry.id   AF-J3GCI6-F1
#
_cell.length_a   1.000
_cell.length_b   1.000
_cell.length_c   1.000
_cell.angle_alpha   90.00
_cell.angle_beta   90.00
_cell.angle_gamma   90.00
#
_symmetry.space_group_name_H-M   'P 1'
#
loop_
_entity.id
_entity.type
_entity.pdbx_description
1 polymer ?
#
loop_
_entity_poly.entity_id
_entity_poly.type
_entity_poly.pdbx_seq_one_letter_code
_entity_poly.pdbx_strand_id
1 'polypeptide(L)'
;MNRYVIGAIALALSGVLGPLAQADASASLQLAQNLPGSTNNNPYNSPIRRANPNSMQGTQPSAPVIRGPNTVPVTRSPTLDNGGIGNRYPDRTAPASPPKFVPNPPPRDAGTGNR
;
A
#
# COMPACT_ATOMS: atom_id res chain seq x y z
N MET A 1 2.77 70.94 -1.44
CA MET A 1 3.63 69.99 -2.18
C MET A 1 4.01 68.72 -1.39
N ASN A 2 4.20 68.74 -0.07
CA ASN A 2 4.80 67.60 0.66
C ASN A 2 4.02 66.27 0.69
N ARG A 3 2.69 66.31 0.60
CA ARG A 3 1.86 65.09 0.66
C ARG A 3 2.05 64.15 -0.54
N TYR A 4 2.32 64.70 -1.72
CA TYR A 4 2.58 63.91 -2.93
C TYR A 4 3.97 63.29 -2.92
N VAL A 5 4.95 63.98 -2.31
CA VAL A 5 6.32 63.49 -2.16
C VAL A 5 6.38 62.30 -1.21
N ILE A 6 5.66 62.38 -0.08
CA ILE A 6 5.56 61.27 0.87
C ILE A 6 4.88 60.04 0.24
N GLY A 7 3.80 60.26 -0.53
CA GLY A 7 3.14 59.18 -1.26
C GLY A 7 4.02 58.52 -2.31
N ALA A 8 4.80 59.31 -3.06
CA ALA A 8 5.74 58.78 -4.05
C ALA A 8 6.88 57.98 -3.41
N ILE A 9 7.40 58.43 -2.26
CA ILE A 9 8.43 57.70 -1.50
C ILE A 9 7.89 56.38 -0.94
N ALA A 10 6.68 56.38 -0.38
CA ALA A 10 6.05 55.16 0.13
C ALA A 10 5.82 54.14 -1.01
N LEU A 11 5.35 54.60 -2.17
CA LEU A 11 5.13 53.73 -3.34
C LEU A 11 6.44 53.13 -3.86
N ALA A 12 7.51 53.94 -3.92
CA ALA A 12 8.83 53.47 -4.31
C ALA A 12 9.40 52.46 -3.31
N LEU A 13 9.22 52.71 -2.00
CA LEU A 13 9.71 51.82 -0.94
C LEU A 13 8.97 50.47 -0.94
N SER A 14 7.65 50.47 -1.17
CA SER A 14 6.87 49.23 -1.35
C SER A 14 7.28 48.44 -2.60
N GLY A 15 7.62 49.13 -3.70
CA GLY A 15 8.12 48.50 -4.92
C GLY A 15 9.50 47.84 -4.75
N VAL A 16 10.36 48.40 -3.91
CA VAL A 16 11.71 47.86 -3.63
C VAL A 16 11.68 46.73 -2.59
N LEU A 17 10.76 46.76 -1.63
CA LEU A 17 10.63 45.73 -0.58
C LEU A 17 9.74 44.55 -0.99
N GLY A 18 8.85 44.73 -1.96
CA GLY A 18 7.94 43.67 -2.46
C GLY A 18 8.63 42.40 -2.99
N PRO A 19 9.77 42.49 -3.72
CA PRO A 19 10.47 41.30 -4.23
C PRO A 19 11.13 40.45 -3.14
N LEU A 20 11.46 41.02 -1.97
CA LEU A 20 12.07 40.28 -0.86
C LEU A 20 11.06 39.45 -0.06
N ALA A 21 9.77 39.74 -0.22
CA ALA A 21 8.67 39.01 0.40
C ALA A 21 8.09 37.90 -0.49
N GLN A 22 8.67 37.66 -1.67
CA GLN A 22 8.43 36.42 -2.40
C GLN A 22 9.11 35.29 -1.63
N ALA A 23 8.36 34.78 -0.65
CA ALA A 23 8.62 33.52 -0.01
C ALA A 23 9.07 32.52 -1.06
N ASP A 24 10.10 31.76 -0.71
CA ASP A 24 10.74 30.68 -1.45
C ASP A 24 9.71 29.72 -2.08
N ALA A 25 9.09 30.15 -3.18
CA ALA A 25 8.22 29.35 -4.03
C ALA A 25 9.05 28.39 -4.90
N SER A 26 10.36 28.31 -4.62
CA SER A 26 11.25 27.21 -4.98
C SER A 26 11.11 26.03 -4.04
N ALA A 27 10.02 25.92 -3.26
CA ALA A 27 9.45 24.63 -2.94
C ALA A 27 9.05 23.96 -4.27
N SER A 28 10.06 23.43 -4.96
CA SER A 28 9.89 22.58 -6.13
C SER A 28 8.87 21.52 -5.73
N LEU A 29 7.64 21.71 -6.20
CA LEU A 29 6.66 20.64 -6.26
C LEU A 29 7.35 19.58 -7.10
N GLN A 30 8.02 18.63 -6.44
CA GLN A 30 8.59 17.46 -7.08
C GLN A 30 7.41 16.62 -7.55
N LEU A 31 6.76 17.09 -8.61
CA LEU A 31 5.81 16.28 -9.34
C LEU A 31 6.60 15.08 -9.83
N ALA A 32 6.16 13.95 -9.32
CA ALA A 32 6.51 12.59 -9.64
C ALA A 32 6.20 12.25 -11.13
N GLN A 33 6.70 13.03 -12.09
CA GLN A 33 6.43 12.84 -13.51
C GLN A 33 7.67 12.34 -14.23
N ASN A 34 7.58 11.12 -14.79
CA ASN A 34 8.51 10.70 -15.83
C ASN A 34 8.22 11.55 -17.07
N LEU A 35 9.15 12.44 -17.42
CA LEU A 35 9.07 13.22 -18.65
C LEU A 35 9.11 12.26 -19.86
N PRO A 36 8.22 12.42 -20.86
CA PRO A 36 8.33 11.69 -22.12
C PRO A 36 9.73 11.90 -22.72
N GLY A 37 10.48 10.82 -22.98
CA GLY A 37 11.84 10.88 -23.51
C GLY A 37 12.96 10.97 -22.47
N SER A 38 12.66 10.91 -21.16
CA SER A 38 13.70 10.85 -20.12
C SER A 38 14.50 9.55 -20.21
N THR A 39 15.83 9.67 -20.29
CA THR A 39 16.79 8.56 -20.27
C THR A 39 16.90 7.87 -18.91
N ASN A 40 16.36 8.49 -17.84
CA ASN A 40 16.30 7.93 -16.49
C ASN A 40 15.00 7.13 -16.23
N ASN A 41 14.52 6.39 -17.23
CA ASN A 41 13.34 5.51 -17.14
C ASN A 41 13.70 4.17 -16.48
N ASN A 42 14.33 4.19 -15.30
CA ASN A 42 14.59 2.99 -14.53
C ASN A 42 13.26 2.47 -13.93
N PRO A 43 12.75 1.29 -14.33
CA PRO A 43 11.48 0.75 -13.82
C PRO A 43 11.49 0.58 -12.29
N TYR A 44 12.67 0.37 -11.71
CA TYR A 44 12.84 0.11 -10.29
C TYR A 44 12.93 1.37 -9.44
N ASN A 45 13.06 2.55 -10.05
CA ASN A 45 13.18 3.84 -9.38
C ASN A 45 12.16 4.87 -9.93
N SER A 46 10.96 4.41 -10.28
CA SER A 46 9.89 5.30 -10.70
C SER A 46 9.27 6.04 -9.50
N PRO A 47 8.70 7.24 -9.70
CA PRO A 47 8.05 7.96 -8.61
C PRO A 47 6.89 7.20 -7.96
N ILE A 48 6.12 6.45 -8.76
CA ILE A 48 5.03 5.58 -8.28
C ILE A 48 5.59 4.49 -7.34
N ARG A 49 6.73 3.89 -7.70
CA ARG A 49 7.37 2.84 -6.90
C ARG A 49 8.08 3.38 -5.66
N ARG A 50 8.57 4.62 -5.69
CA ARG A 50 9.08 5.33 -4.51
C ARG A 50 7.97 5.61 -3.49
N ALA A 51 6.80 6.03 -3.96
CA ALA A 51 5.64 6.28 -3.11
C ALA A 51 5.04 4.97 -2.55
N ASN A 52 5.05 3.90 -3.36
CA ASN A 52 4.60 2.57 -2.95
C ASN A 52 5.50 1.48 -3.56
N PRO A 53 6.44 0.91 -2.78
CA PRO A 53 7.35 -0.14 -3.26
C PRO A 53 6.67 -1.39 -3.82
N ASN A 54 5.42 -1.65 -3.41
CA ASN A 54 4.63 -2.78 -3.88
C ASN A 54 3.83 -2.49 -5.17
N SER A 55 3.82 -1.24 -5.65
CA SER A 55 3.12 -0.89 -6.88
C SER A 55 3.86 -1.45 -8.11
N MET A 56 3.14 -2.17 -8.95
CA MET A 56 3.64 -2.71 -10.23
C MET A 56 3.35 -1.80 -11.43
N GLN A 57 2.60 -0.72 -11.23
CA GLN A 57 2.21 0.20 -12.29
C GLN A 57 3.47 0.81 -12.96
N GLY A 58 3.57 0.66 -14.28
CA GLY A 58 4.71 1.17 -15.05
C GLY A 58 6.01 0.35 -14.91
N THR A 59 6.02 -0.75 -14.16
CA THR A 59 7.17 -1.66 -14.07
C THR A 59 7.05 -2.88 -14.98
N GLN A 60 5.81 -3.25 -15.33
CA GLN A 60 5.56 -4.36 -16.23
C GLN A 60 5.53 -3.88 -17.69
N PRO A 61 6.10 -4.66 -18.63
CA PRO A 61 5.92 -4.41 -20.05
C PRO A 61 4.44 -4.36 -20.41
N SER A 62 4.02 -3.33 -21.15
CA SER A 62 2.65 -3.23 -21.67
C SER A 62 2.38 -4.22 -22.80
N ALA A 63 3.44 -4.74 -23.44
CA ALA A 63 3.32 -5.72 -24.51
C ALA A 63 3.26 -7.13 -23.90
N PRO A 64 2.26 -7.96 -24.27
CA PRO A 64 2.24 -9.36 -23.90
C PRO A 64 3.50 -10.05 -24.43
N VAL A 65 4.11 -10.91 -23.61
CA VAL A 65 5.19 -11.79 -24.08
C VAL A 65 4.62 -12.68 -25.19
N ILE A 66 5.12 -12.52 -26.41
CA ILE A 66 4.77 -13.41 -27.54
C ILE A 66 5.33 -14.79 -27.21
N ARG A 67 4.44 -15.75 -26.92
CA ARG A 67 4.81 -17.14 -26.64
C ARG A 67 4.62 -17.96 -27.92
N GLY A 68 5.63 -18.72 -28.33
CA GLY A 68 5.51 -19.70 -29.41
C GLY A 68 4.60 -20.88 -29.02
N PRO A 69 4.32 -21.82 -29.95
CA PRO A 69 3.50 -22.99 -29.68
C PRO A 69 4.08 -23.76 -28.48
N ASN A 70 3.29 -23.87 -27.41
CA ASN A 70 3.72 -24.52 -26.18
C ASN A 70 3.31 -26.01 -26.23
N THR A 71 4.30 -26.91 -26.22
CA THR A 71 4.08 -28.37 -26.17
C THR A 71 3.99 -28.90 -24.73
N VAL A 72 4.18 -28.02 -23.73
CA VAL A 72 4.15 -28.42 -22.31
C VAL A 72 2.70 -28.46 -21.83
N PRO A 73 2.31 -29.50 -21.06
CA PRO A 73 0.99 -29.54 -20.42
C PRO A 73 0.72 -28.29 -19.58
N VAL A 74 -0.48 -27.73 -19.71
CA VAL A 74 -0.89 -26.56 -18.92
C VAL A 74 -0.92 -26.96 -17.44
N THR A 75 -0.02 -26.38 -16.65
CA THR A 75 -0.03 -26.52 -15.20
C THR A 75 -1.26 -25.81 -14.65
N ARG A 76 -2.15 -26.55 -13.98
CA ARG A 76 -3.32 -25.95 -13.32
C ARG A 76 -2.85 -25.00 -12.22
N SER A 77 -3.45 -23.82 -12.14
CA SER A 77 -3.14 -22.85 -11.09
C SER A 77 -3.34 -23.46 -9.70
N PRO A 78 -2.48 -23.16 -8.72
CA PRO A 78 -2.67 -23.57 -7.33
C PRO A 78 -4.02 -23.08 -6.80
N THR A 79 -4.87 -24.00 -6.33
CA THR A 79 -6.13 -23.72 -5.65
C THR A 79 -6.16 -24.44 -4.30
N LEU A 80 -7.20 -24.17 -3.50
CA LEU A 80 -7.44 -24.92 -2.27
C LEU A 80 -7.79 -26.37 -2.59
N ASP A 81 -8.67 -26.59 -3.56
CA ASP A 81 -9.18 -27.92 -3.93
C ASP A 81 -8.08 -28.84 -4.48
N ASN A 82 -7.14 -28.30 -5.26
CA ASN A 82 -6.02 -29.08 -5.80
C ASN A 82 -4.81 -29.14 -4.85
N GLY A 83 -4.88 -28.46 -3.70
CA GLY A 83 -3.83 -28.47 -2.70
C GLY A 83 -2.61 -27.61 -2.96
N GLY A 84 -2.57 -26.86 -4.06
CA GLY A 84 -1.43 -26.02 -4.40
C GLY A 84 -1.26 -24.82 -3.47
N ILE A 85 -2.33 -24.38 -2.77
CA ILE A 85 -2.28 -23.27 -1.82
C ILE A 85 -1.82 -23.71 -0.41
N GLY A 86 -1.66 -25.02 -0.16
CA GLY A 86 -1.14 -25.55 1.11
C GLY A 86 -2.10 -25.49 2.31
N ASN A 87 -3.22 -24.78 2.19
CA ASN A 87 -4.25 -24.66 3.25
C ASN A 87 -5.36 -25.71 3.15
N ARG A 88 -5.07 -26.90 2.60
CA ARG A 88 -6.06 -27.97 2.59
C ARG A 88 -6.39 -28.36 4.02
N TYR A 89 -7.69 -28.50 4.31
CA TYR A 89 -8.09 -29.26 5.48
C TYR A 89 -7.51 -30.67 5.32
N PRO A 90 -6.90 -31.26 6.37
CA PRO A 90 -6.56 -32.67 6.32
C PRO A 90 -7.84 -33.43 5.95
N ASP A 91 -7.71 -34.44 5.07
CA ASP A 91 -8.78 -35.40 4.77
C ASP A 91 -9.13 -36.13 6.08
N ARG A 92 -9.88 -35.46 6.94
CA ARG A 92 -10.35 -36.01 8.21
C ARG A 92 -11.46 -36.97 7.86
N THR A 93 -11.11 -38.23 7.71
CA THR A 93 -12.09 -39.30 7.89
C THR A 93 -12.74 -39.07 9.26
N ALA A 94 -14.07 -38.99 9.29
CA ALA A 94 -14.78 -38.86 10.55
C ALA A 94 -14.35 -40.02 11.48
N PRO A 95 -14.09 -39.77 12.78
CA PRO A 95 -13.75 -40.83 13.71
C PRO A 95 -14.83 -41.93 13.65
N ALA A 96 -14.40 -43.19 13.53
CA ALA A 96 -15.32 -44.33 13.42
C ALA A 96 -16.21 -44.52 14.67
N SER A 97 -15.86 -43.88 15.79
CA SER A 97 -16.56 -43.98 17.07
C SER A 97 -16.92 -42.61 17.64
N PRO A 98 -18.10 -42.47 18.27
CA PRO A 98 -18.49 -41.25 18.94
C PRO A 98 -17.54 -40.90 20.12
N PRO A 99 -17.41 -39.60 20.47
CA PRO A 99 -16.57 -39.18 21.58
C PRO A 99 -17.08 -39.73 22.91
N LYS A 100 -16.16 -40.21 23.76
CA LYS A 100 -16.47 -40.66 25.12
C LYS A 100 -16.63 -39.45 26.03
N PHE A 101 -17.85 -39.17 26.48
CA PHE A 101 -18.11 -38.16 27.50
C PHE A 101 -17.69 -38.68 28.88
N VAL A 102 -16.92 -37.87 29.61
CA VAL A 102 -16.71 -38.08 31.05
C VAL A 102 -17.97 -37.63 31.79
N PRO A 103 -18.49 -38.41 32.76
CA PRO A 103 -19.63 -38.00 33.57
C PRO A 103 -19.33 -36.72 34.35
N ASN A 104 -20.35 -35.87 34.51
CA ASN A 104 -20.22 -34.68 35.35
C ASN A 104 -19.88 -35.09 36.79
N PRO A 105 -18.95 -34.37 37.46
CA PRO A 105 -18.66 -34.63 38.87
C PRO A 105 -19.90 -34.41 39.73
N PRO A 106 -20.00 -35.07 40.90
CA PRO A 106 -21.11 -34.89 41.80
C PRO A 106 -21.24 -33.41 42.24
N PRO A 107 -22.46 -32.92 42.50
CA PRO A 107 -22.67 -31.58 43.04
C PRO A 107 -21.87 -31.39 44.33
N ARG A 108 -21.24 -30.21 44.52
CA ARG A 108 -20.60 -29.88 45.79
C ARG A 108 -21.67 -29.69 46.87
N ASP A 109 -21.45 -30.25 48.04
CA ASP A 109 -22.35 -30.17 49.19
C ASP A 109 -22.74 -28.71 49.47
N ALA A 110 -24.04 -28.40 49.42
CA ALA A 110 -24.55 -27.11 49.86
C ALA A 110 -24.43 -27.07 51.39
N GLY A 111 -23.47 -26.29 51.88
CA GLY A 111 -23.04 -26.29 53.28
C GLY A 111 -24.17 -26.33 54.31
N THR A 112 -24.31 -27.47 54.97
CA THR A 112 -24.89 -27.56 56.31
C THR A 112 -23.74 -27.73 57.30
N GLY A 113 -23.10 -26.62 57.66
CA GLY A 113 -22.04 -26.59 58.64
C GLY A 113 -22.06 -25.25 59.38
N ASN A 114 -22.37 -25.31 60.68
CA ASN A 114 -22.31 -24.28 61.71
C ASN A 114 -23.63 -23.52 61.97
N ARG A 115 -24.49 -24.13 62.79
CA ARG A 115 -25.23 -23.46 63.85
C ARG A 115 -24.68 -23.92 65.18
#